data_AF-A0A2T3IY76-F1
#
_entry.id   AF-A0A2T3IY76-F1
#
_cell.length_a   1.000
_cell.length_b   1.000
_cell.length_c   1.000
_cell.angle_alpha   90.00
_cell.angle_beta   90.00
_cell.angle_gamma   90.00
#
_symmetry.space_group_name_H-M   'P 1'
#
loop_
_entity.id
_entity.type
_entity.pdbx_description
1 polymer ?
#
loop_
_entity_poly.entity_id
_entity_poly.type
_entity_poly.pdbx_seq_one_letter_code
_entity_poly.pdbx_strand_id
1 'polypeptide(L)'
;MSVFDLIAENQIQDYNRRKANGEVDESRAIKPEERTSFESHLFKSIVGCYEKAAEKPVEERQSLEERAENLRMQLLIGLEQKGMRITAQSMSKELMSKRQAILGSE
;
A
#
# COMPACT_ATOMS: atom_id res chain seq x y z
N MET A 1 -13.93 7.62 -1.60
CA MET A 1 -12.60 7.93 -2.16
C MET A 1 -11.76 6.67 -2.06
N SER A 2 -11.19 6.19 -3.17
CA SER A 2 -10.42 4.95 -3.19
C SER A 2 -9.05 5.14 -2.52
N VAL A 3 -8.46 4.09 -1.93
CA VAL A 3 -7.06 4.12 -1.48
C VAL A 3 -6.11 4.47 -2.62
N PHE A 4 -6.43 4.11 -3.86
CA PHE A 4 -5.61 4.51 -5.02
C PHE A 4 -5.71 6.01 -5.30
N ASP A 5 -6.85 6.65 -5.05
CA ASP A 5 -7.00 8.11 -5.18
C ASP A 5 -6.14 8.81 -4.12
N LEU A 6 -6.14 8.31 -2.88
CA LEU A 6 -5.27 8.81 -1.81
C LEU A 6 -3.80 8.65 -2.14
N ILE A 7 -3.38 7.53 -2.73
CA ILE A 7 -2.00 7.34 -3.16
C ILE A 7 -1.63 8.34 -4.26
N ALA A 8 -2.52 8.55 -5.24
CA ALA A 8 -2.28 9.49 -6.33
C ALA A 8 -2.18 10.93 -5.82
N GLU A 9 -3.06 11.36 -4.92
CA GLU A 9 -2.98 12.68 -4.27
C GLU A 9 -1.66 12.86 -3.51
N ASN A 10 -1.20 11.82 -2.81
CA ASN A 10 0.08 11.86 -2.10
C ASN A 10 1.28 11.97 -3.07
N GLN A 11 1.25 11.27 -4.20
CA GLN A 11 2.27 11.41 -5.23
C GLN A 11 2.32 12.81 -5.82
N ILE A 12 1.15 13.43 -6.05
CA ILE A 12 1.04 14.81 -6.53
C ILE A 12 1.60 15.78 -5.49
N GLN A 13 1.28 15.60 -4.20
CA GLN A 13 1.81 16.45 -3.13
C GLN A 13 3.33 16.31 -2.97
N ASP A 14 3.86 15.08 -3.01
CA ASP A 14 5.31 14.84 -2.95
C ASP A 14 6.03 15.45 -4.16
N TYR A 15 5.49 15.27 -5.37
CA TYR A 15 6.01 15.89 -6.58
C TYR A 15 6.03 17.41 -6.47
N ASN A 16 4.94 18.04 -6.03
CA ASN A 16 4.85 19.49 -5.85
C ASN A 16 5.85 20.00 -4.81
N ARG A 17 6.06 19.26 -3.71
CA ARG A 17 7.07 19.58 -2.69
C ARG A 17 8.49 19.52 -3.27
N ARG A 18 8.84 18.43 -3.97
CA ARG A 18 10.15 18.27 -4.59
C ARG A 18 10.40 19.32 -5.68
N LYS A 19 9.36 19.67 -6.44
CA LYS A 19 9.39 20.76 -7.43
C LYS A 19 9.68 22.10 -6.76
N ALA A 20 9.02 22.42 -5.65
CA ALA A 20 9.29 23.64 -4.89
C ALA A 20 10.73 23.70 -4.32
N ASN A 21 11.34 22.54 -4.05
CA ASN A 21 12.72 22.42 -3.57
C ASN A 21 13.77 22.38 -4.71
N GLY A 22 13.37 22.41 -5.98
CA GLY A 22 14.30 22.28 -7.12
C GLY A 22 14.86 20.87 -7.33
N GLU A 23 14.25 19.85 -6.72
CA GLU A 23 14.67 18.44 -6.77
C GLU A 23 13.99 17.63 -7.89
N VAL A 24 13.25 18.33 -8.76
CA VAL A 24 12.54 17.75 -9.91
C VAL A 24 13.18 18.25 -11.18
N ASP A 25 13.68 17.30 -11.97
CA ASP A 25 14.06 17.55 -13.35
C ASP A 25 12.81 17.49 -14.22
N GLU A 26 12.27 18.66 -14.58
CA GLU A 26 11.05 18.80 -15.38
C GLU A 26 11.23 18.32 -16.83
N SER A 27 12.47 18.09 -17.28
CA SER A 27 12.74 17.55 -18.61
C SER A 27 12.48 16.04 -18.70
N ARG A 28 12.32 15.36 -17.56
CA ARG A 28 12.15 13.91 -17.50
C ARG A 28 10.68 13.51 -17.51
N ALA A 29 10.22 12.95 -18.63
CA ALA A 29 8.92 12.28 -18.68
C ALA A 29 8.91 11.02 -17.79
N ILE A 30 8.12 11.04 -16.72
CA ILE A 30 7.95 9.88 -15.83
C ILE A 30 7.17 8.79 -16.56
N LYS A 31 7.78 7.61 -16.72
CA LYS A 31 7.15 6.49 -17.41
C LYS A 31 5.99 5.92 -16.60
N PRO A 32 4.94 5.35 -17.21
CA PRO A 32 3.84 4.71 -16.50
C PRO A 32 4.28 3.67 -15.47
N GLU A 33 5.37 2.93 -15.74
CA GLU A 33 5.93 1.94 -14.79
C GLU A 33 6.53 2.58 -13.53
N GLU A 34 6.97 3.85 -13.60
CA GLU A 34 7.48 4.63 -12.47
C GLU A 34 6.34 5.27 -11.65
N ARG A 35 5.08 5.17 -12.11
CA ARG A 35 3.90 5.74 -11.42
C ARG A 35 3.39 4.87 -10.28
N THR A 36 3.83 3.62 -10.16
CA THR A 36 3.44 2.77 -9.03
C THR A 36 4.30 3.08 -7.81
N SER A 37 3.68 3.63 -6.76
CA SER A 37 4.37 3.89 -5.50
C SER A 37 4.75 2.59 -4.78
N PHE A 38 5.79 2.66 -3.95
CA PHE A 38 6.16 1.57 -3.05
C PHE A 38 4.98 1.12 -2.18
N GLU A 39 4.17 2.07 -1.71
CA GLU A 39 2.94 1.83 -0.94
C GLU A 39 1.90 1.04 -1.73
N SER A 40 1.76 1.32 -3.02
CA SER A 40 0.85 0.56 -3.92
C SER A 40 1.31 -0.88 -4.08
N HIS A 41 2.62 -1.10 -4.20
CA HIS A 41 3.19 -2.43 -4.30
C HIS A 41 3.00 -3.23 -3.01
N LEU A 42 3.25 -2.61 -1.86
CA LEU A 42 3.00 -3.23 -0.56
C LEU A 42 1.53 -3.60 -0.40
N PHE A 43 0.61 -2.67 -0.69
CA PHE A 43 -0.83 -2.91 -0.59
C PHE A 43 -1.27 -4.11 -1.45
N LYS A 44 -0.87 -4.14 -2.73
CA LYS A 44 -1.17 -5.27 -3.64
C LYS A 44 -0.57 -6.58 -3.13
N SER A 45 0.65 -6.54 -2.60
CA SER A 45 1.32 -7.73 -2.06
C SER A 45 0.62 -8.29 -0.82
N ILE A 46 0.11 -7.42 0.06
CA ILE A 46 -0.66 -7.82 1.24
C ILE A 46 -1.97 -8.49 0.82
N VAL A 47 -2.72 -7.87 -0.10
CA VAL A 47 -3.96 -8.46 -0.64
C VAL A 47 -3.70 -9.81 -1.29
N GLY A 48 -2.65 -9.92 -2.10
CA GLY A 48 -2.26 -11.20 -2.70
C GLY A 48 -1.84 -12.27 -1.68
N CYS A 49 -1.36 -11.88 -0.49
CA CYS A 49 -1.15 -12.83 0.61
C CYS A 49 -2.47 -13.34 1.17
N TYR A 50 -3.47 -12.47 1.34
CA TYR A 50 -4.81 -12.88 1.78
C TYR A 50 -5.49 -13.81 0.78
N GLU A 51 -5.44 -13.47 -0.52
CA GLU A 51 -6.01 -14.30 -1.59
C GLU A 51 -5.37 -15.70 -1.61
N LYS A 52 -4.04 -15.77 -1.53
CA LYS A 52 -3.34 -17.06 -1.44
C LYS A 52 -3.67 -17.80 -0.14
N ALA A 53 -3.79 -17.10 0.97
CA ALA A 53 -4.11 -17.71 2.26
C ALA A 53 -5.49 -18.38 2.26
N ALA A 54 -6.46 -17.82 1.52
CA ALA A 54 -7.79 -18.40 1.36
C ALA A 54 -7.80 -19.72 0.56
N GLU A 55 -6.81 -19.93 -0.31
CA GLU A 55 -6.70 -21.15 -1.14
C GLU A 55 -5.88 -22.26 -0.47
N LYS A 56 -5.32 -22.01 0.72
CA LYS A 56 -4.31 -22.88 1.34
C LYS A 56 -4.78 -23.57 2.62
N PRO A 57 -4.26 -24.77 2.93
CA PRO A 57 -4.48 -25.44 4.21
C PRO A 57 -3.97 -24.58 5.37
N VAL A 58 -4.49 -24.83 6.58
CA VAL A 58 -4.24 -24.03 7.80
C VAL A 58 -2.75 -23.78 8.06
N GLU A 59 -1.90 -24.78 7.84
CA GLU A 59 -0.45 -24.71 8.07
C GLU A 59 0.26 -23.71 7.13
N GLU A 60 -0.10 -23.70 5.84
CA GLU A 60 0.44 -22.75 4.86
C GLU A 60 -0.24 -21.37 5.00
N ARG A 61 -1.52 -21.35 5.38
CA ARG A 61 -2.31 -20.13 5.62
C ARG A 61 -1.67 -19.23 6.68
N GLN A 62 -1.23 -19.80 7.80
CA GLN A 62 -0.63 -19.03 8.89
C GLN A 62 0.63 -18.28 8.44
N SER A 63 1.51 -18.94 7.66
CA SER A 63 2.73 -18.29 7.14
C SER A 63 2.42 -17.12 6.19
N LEU A 64 1.35 -17.21 5.41
CA LEU A 64 0.90 -16.17 4.51
C LEU A 64 0.25 -14.99 5.26
N GLU A 65 -0.51 -15.27 6.32
CA GLU A 65 -1.07 -14.24 7.20
C GLU A 65 0.03 -13.48 7.96
N GLU A 66 1.05 -14.17 8.50
CA GLU A 66 2.21 -13.51 9.13
C GLU A 66 2.99 -12.65 8.13
N ARG A 67 3.18 -13.14 6.91
CA ARG A 67 3.81 -12.35 5.84
C ARG A 67 2.99 -11.10 5.50
N ALA A 68 1.67 -11.22 5.42
CA ALA A 68 0.77 -10.10 5.17
C ALA A 68 0.87 -9.03 6.28
N GLU A 69 0.95 -9.45 7.54
CA GLU A 69 1.07 -8.52 8.68
C GLU A 69 2.43 -7.82 8.69
N ASN A 70 3.52 -8.52 8.38
CA ASN A 70 4.84 -7.90 8.24
C ASN A 70 4.88 -6.81 7.16
N LEU A 71 4.30 -7.09 5.99
CA LEU A 71 4.18 -6.11 4.90
C LEU A 71 3.28 -4.94 5.28
N ARG A 72 2.20 -5.20 6.04
CA ARG A 72 1.32 -4.17 6.56
C ARG A 72 2.04 -3.25 7.54
N MET A 73 2.85 -3.76 8.45
CA MET A 73 3.68 -2.94 9.33
C MET A 73 4.63 -2.04 8.54
N GLN A 74 5.33 -2.59 7.53
CA GLN A 74 6.22 -1.81 6.67
C GLN A 74 5.48 -0.68 5.95
N LEU A 75 4.28 -0.96 5.43
CA LEU A 75 3.44 0.05 4.79
C LEU A 75 3.08 1.19 5.74
N LEU A 76 2.63 0.85 6.96
CA LEU A 76 2.22 1.85 7.94
C LEU A 76 3.41 2.70 8.42
N ILE A 77 4.55 2.07 8.72
CA ILE A 77 5.77 2.78 9.10
C ILE A 77 6.22 3.72 7.98
N GLY A 78 6.24 3.25 6.73
CA GLY A 78 6.64 4.07 5.59
C GLY A 78 5.75 5.29 5.38
N LEU A 79 4.43 5.14 5.59
CA LEU A 79 3.49 6.25 5.53
C LEU A 79 3.66 7.22 6.70
N GLU A 80 3.85 6.73 7.93
CA GLU A 80 4.08 7.59 9.10
C GLU A 80 5.36 8.41 8.98
N GLN A 81 6.46 7.80 8.52
CA GLN A 81 7.73 8.50 8.27
C GLN A 81 7.61 9.62 7.23
N LYS A 82 6.66 9.49 6.29
CA LYS A 82 6.34 10.51 5.28
C LYS A 82 5.33 11.56 5.79
N GLY A 83 4.89 11.48 7.04
CA GLY A 83 3.86 12.36 7.61
C GLY A 83 2.44 12.05 7.11
N MET A 84 2.22 10.91 6.46
CA MET A 84 0.97 10.54 5.78
C MET A 84 0.02 9.76 6.70
N ARG A 85 -0.24 10.29 7.89
CA ARG A 85 -1.03 9.59 8.94
C ARG A 85 -2.44 9.23 8.50
N ILE A 86 -3.12 10.12 7.77
CA ILE A 86 -4.50 9.87 7.28
C ILE A 86 -4.49 8.74 6.24
N THR A 87 -3.52 8.73 5.33
CA THR A 87 -3.33 7.65 4.35
C THR A 87 -3.08 6.31 5.05
N ALA A 88 -2.23 6.29 6.08
CA ALA A 88 -1.95 5.09 6.87
C ALA A 88 -3.22 4.52 7.52
N GLN A 89 -4.06 5.39 8.11
CA GLN A 89 -5.33 4.99 8.72
C GLN A 89 -6.31 4.43 7.68
N SER A 90 -6.46 5.09 6.53
CA SER A 90 -7.33 4.64 5.44
C SER A 90 -6.88 3.30 4.87
N MET A 91 -5.58 3.14 4.59
CA MET A 91 -5.02 1.88 4.08
C MET A 91 -5.17 0.74 5.10
N SER A 92 -4.96 1.00 6.40
CA SER A 92 -5.17 0.00 7.45
C SER A 92 -6.63 -0.47 7.51
N LYS A 93 -7.59 0.45 7.44
CA LYS A 93 -9.04 0.10 7.41
C LYS A 93 -9.40 -0.73 6.19
N GLU A 94 -8.91 -0.34 5.01
CA GLU A 94 -9.21 -1.08 3.79
C GLU A 94 -8.58 -2.48 3.78
N LEU A 95 -7.34 -2.63 4.27
CA LEU A 95 -6.71 -3.94 4.42
C LEU A 95 -7.47 -4.86 5.38
N MET A 96 -7.95 -4.33 6.52
CA MET A 96 -8.77 -5.10 7.46
C MET A 96 -10.09 -5.54 6.84
N SER A 97 -10.75 -4.65 6.08
CA SER A 97 -11.99 -4.99 5.36
C SER A 97 -11.76 -6.07 4.30
N LYS A 98 -10.67 -5.96 3.52
CA LYS A 98 -10.30 -6.98 2.52
C LYS A 98 -9.96 -8.32 3.18
N ARG A 99 -9.20 -8.30 4.29
CA ARG A 99 -8.90 -9.50 5.07
C ARG A 99 -10.18 -10.21 5.50
N GLN A 100 -11.14 -9.48 6.08
CA GLN A 100 -12.42 -10.06 6.51
C GLN A 100 -13.22 -10.61 5.32
N ALA A 101 -13.26 -9.90 4.19
CA ALA A 101 -13.99 -10.37 3.01
C ALA A 101 -13.40 -11.66 2.42
N ILE A 102 -12.07 -11.77 2.41
CA ILE A 102 -11.36 -12.90 1.79
C ILE A 102 -11.28 -14.10 2.74
N LEU A 103 -10.90 -13.87 4.00
CA LEU A 103 -10.58 -14.93 4.98
C LEU A 103 -11.67 -15.16 6.03
N GLY A 104 -12.62 -14.24 6.16
CA GLY A 104 -13.73 -14.30 7.11
C GLY A 104 -15.02 -14.91 6.54
N SER A 105 -14.94 -15.50 5.35
CA SER A 105 -16.01 -16.34 4.79
C SER A 105 -15.86 -17.76 5.35
N GLU A 106 -16.21 -17.93 6.63
CA GLU A 106 -16.49 -19.23 7.26
C GLU A 106 -17.95 -19.28 7.70
#